data_AF-A0A1A8C5N7-F1
#
_entry.id   AF-A0A1A8C5N7-F1
#
_cell.length_a   1.000
_cell.length_b   1.000
_cell.length_c   1.000
_cell.angle_alpha   90.00
_cell.angle_beta   90.00
_cell.angle_gamma   90.00
#
_symmetry.space_group_name_H-M   'P 1'
#
loop_
_entity.id
_entity.type
_entity.pdbx_description
1 polymer ?
#
loop_
_entity_poly.entity_id
_entity_poly.type
_entity_poly.pdbx_seq_one_letter_code
_entity_poly.pdbx_strand_id
1 'polypeptide(L)'
;FWIRSGGPGGGVHHYISYGRHEGNQFHYNHTLKTLSVSYFADRNQLMTITHYHCNPNQSRSTIRDQNLSAQGPLQIWVESPCACPNACTMGDLGLGTIFLIIFSLSAAMYFVL
;
A
#
# COMPACT_ATOMS: atom_id res chain seq x y z
N PHE A 1 -2.49 -6.76 -10.63
CA PHE A 1 -2.51 -8.01 -9.85
C PHE A 1 -3.32 -9.04 -10.63
N TRP A 2 -2.79 -10.23 -10.87
CA TRP A 2 -3.43 -11.26 -11.71
C TRP A 2 -3.66 -12.52 -10.88
N ILE A 3 -4.88 -13.06 -10.85
CA ILE A 3 -5.18 -14.34 -10.18
C ILE A 3 -5.60 -15.36 -11.25
N ARG A 4 -5.07 -16.58 -11.14
CA ARG A 4 -5.43 -17.70 -12.01
C ARG A 4 -6.83 -18.21 -11.62
N SER A 5 -7.79 -18.18 -12.53
CA SER A 5 -9.07 -18.86 -12.35
C SER A 5 -8.94 -20.28 -12.88
N GLY A 6 -9.09 -21.29 -12.01
CA GLY A 6 -9.09 -22.70 -12.41
C GLY A 6 -10.48 -23.13 -12.86
N GLY A 7 -10.63 -23.50 -14.14
CA GLY A 7 -11.81 -24.22 -14.63
C GLY A 7 -11.65 -25.74 -14.41
N PRO A 8 -12.71 -26.49 -14.09
CA PRO A 8 -12.64 -27.93 -13.95
C PRO A 8 -12.49 -28.57 -15.33
N GLY A 9 -11.26 -28.96 -15.67
CA GLY A 9 -10.95 -29.76 -16.84
C GLY A 9 -9.99 -29.08 -17.80
N GLY A 10 -8.71 -29.48 -17.75
CA GLY A 10 -7.72 -29.49 -18.85
C GLY A 10 -7.52 -28.27 -19.77
N GLY A 11 -8.17 -27.13 -19.52
CA GLY A 11 -8.29 -26.01 -20.45
C GLY A 11 -7.58 -24.75 -19.97
N VAL A 12 -7.04 -24.02 -20.94
CA VAL A 12 -6.52 -22.64 -20.92
C VAL A 12 -6.61 -21.93 -19.57
N HIS A 13 -5.44 -21.61 -19.00
CA HIS A 13 -5.36 -20.80 -17.79
C HIS A 13 -5.86 -19.38 -18.08
N HIS A 14 -7.09 -19.10 -17.66
CA HIS A 14 -7.60 -17.74 -17.66
C HIS A 14 -7.06 -16.98 -16.43
N TYR A 15 -6.50 -15.80 -16.68
CA TYR A 15 -6.03 -14.88 -15.65
C TYR A 15 -6.98 -13.70 -15.59
N ILE A 16 -7.49 -13.41 -14.39
CA ILE A 16 -8.34 -12.25 -14.15
C ILE A 16 -7.46 -11.12 -13.61
N SER A 17 -7.52 -9.96 -14.27
CA SER A 17 -6.89 -8.74 -13.78
C SER A 17 -7.74 -8.14 -12.67
N TYR A 18 -7.15 -7.97 -11.49
CA TYR A 18 -7.79 -7.32 -10.35
C TYR A 18 -7.38 -5.84 -10.20
N GLY A 19 -6.79 -5.28 -11.25
CA GLY A 19 -6.39 -3.89 -11.31
C GLY A 19 -4.90 -3.69 -11.54
N ARG A 20 -4.56 -2.47 -11.96
CA ARG A 20 -3.19 -2.00 -12.24
C ARG A 20 -2.77 -0.94 -11.24
N HIS A 21 -1.48 -0.59 -11.22
CA HIS A 21 -0.97 0.46 -10.34
C HIS A 21 -1.28 1.88 -10.87
N GLU A 22 -1.36 2.04 -12.19
CA GLU A 22 -1.58 3.33 -12.84
C GLU A 22 -3.06 3.73 -12.89
N GLY A 23 -3.36 5.00 -12.60
CA GLY A 23 -4.72 5.55 -12.67
C GLY A 23 -5.60 5.18 -11.48
N ASN A 24 -5.00 4.80 -10.35
CA ASN A 24 -5.73 4.55 -9.11
C ASN A 24 -6.37 5.83 -8.58
N GLN A 25 -7.55 5.67 -7.97
CA GLN A 25 -8.23 6.76 -7.29
C GLN A 25 -8.10 6.60 -5.78
N PHE A 26 -7.84 7.71 -5.11
CA PHE A 26 -7.65 7.77 -3.66
C PHE A 26 -8.78 8.59 -3.07
N HIS A 27 -9.48 8.03 -2.09
CA HIS A 27 -10.53 8.70 -1.36
C HIS A 27 -10.30 8.56 0.13
N TYR A 28 -10.13 9.69 0.82
CA TYR A 28 -9.98 9.72 2.27
C TYR A 28 -11.29 10.12 2.93
N ASN A 29 -11.83 9.22 3.75
CA ASN A 29 -12.98 9.52 4.59
C ASN A 29 -12.47 9.98 5.97
N HIS A 30 -12.62 11.27 6.26
CA HIS A 30 -12.14 11.85 7.51
C HIS A 30 -12.92 11.40 8.75
N THR A 31 -14.21 11.10 8.60
CA THR A 31 -15.09 10.66 9.69
C THR A 31 -14.73 9.24 10.13
N LEU A 32 -14.53 8.34 9.16
CA LEU A 32 -14.18 6.94 9.40
C LEU A 32 -12.65 6.70 9.46
N LYS A 33 -11.85 7.75 9.32
CA LYS A 33 -10.37 7.69 9.26
C LYS A 33 -9.86 6.57 8.35
N THR A 34 -10.52 6.40 7.21
CA THR A 34 -10.26 5.31 6.26
C THR A 34 -9.81 5.87 4.92
N LEU A 35 -8.66 5.42 4.44
CA LEU A 35 -8.18 5.68 3.08
C LEU A 35 -8.63 4.55 2.16
N SER A 36 -9.44 4.86 1.17
CA SER A 36 -9.88 3.90 0.16
C SER A 36 -9.11 4.11 -1.14
N VAL A 37 -8.55 3.02 -1.69
CA VAL A 37 -7.81 3.01 -2.95
C VAL A 37 -8.56 2.13 -3.94
N SER A 38 -8.98 2.73 -5.05
CA SER A 38 -9.70 2.05 -6.13
C SER A 38 -8.73 1.70 -7.25
N TYR A 39 -8.63 0.40 -7.56
CA TYR A 39 -7.79 -0.16 -8.60
C TYR A 39 -8.64 -0.64 -9.77
N PHE A 40 -8.25 -0.19 -10.96
CA PHE A 40 -8.98 -0.44 -12.20
C PHE A 40 -8.20 -1.40 -13.09
N ALA A 41 -8.86 -2.38 -13.71
CA ALA A 41 -8.19 -3.26 -14.69
C ALA A 41 -7.98 -2.56 -16.03
N ASP A 42 -8.93 -1.73 -16.43
CA ASP A 42 -8.84 -0.81 -17.57
C ASP A 42 -9.59 0.49 -17.23
N ARG A 43 -9.62 1.49 -18.13
CA ARG A 43 -10.06 2.87 -17.84
C ARG A 43 -11.35 3.01 -17.01
N ASN A 44 -12.34 2.13 -17.21
CA ASN A 44 -13.64 2.21 -16.52
C ASN A 44 -14.01 0.96 -15.71
N GLN A 45 -13.13 -0.05 -15.61
CA GLN A 45 -13.47 -1.30 -14.94
C GLN A 45 -12.84 -1.36 -13.55
N LEU A 46 -13.61 -0.94 -12.54
CA LEU A 46 -13.21 -1.04 -11.14
C LEU A 46 -13.20 -2.51 -10.71
N MET A 47 -12.04 -3.01 -10.31
CA MET A 47 -11.86 -4.44 -9.98
C MET A 47 -11.53 -4.67 -8.52
N THR A 48 -10.82 -3.75 -7.87
CA THR A 48 -10.48 -3.88 -6.44
C THR A 48 -10.63 -2.54 -5.75
N ILE A 49 -11.16 -2.56 -4.52
CA ILE A 49 -11.11 -1.45 -3.59
C ILE A 49 -10.39 -1.92 -2.34
N THR A 50 -9.35 -1.21 -1.94
CA THR A 50 -8.64 -1.47 -0.69
C THR A 50 -8.90 -0.36 0.29
N HIS A 51 -9.46 -0.71 1.45
CA HIS A 51 -9.77 0.20 2.53
C HIS A 51 -8.71 0.06 3.61
N TYR A 52 -7.90 1.09 3.78
CA TYR A 52 -6.88 1.19 4.81
C TYR A 52 -7.41 1.95 6.01
N HIS A 53 -7.49 1.26 7.14
CA HIS A 53 -7.85 1.85 8.42
C HIS A 53 -6.58 2.04 9.26
N CYS A 54 -6.49 3.22 9.89
CA CYS A 54 -5.40 3.52 10.81
C CYS A 54 -5.53 2.67 12.08
N ASN A 55 -4.51 1.88 12.38
CA ASN A 55 -4.36 1.21 13.67
C ASN A 55 -2.94 1.45 14.22
N PRO A 56 -2.75 2.40 15.15
CA PRO A 56 -1.43 2.70 15.70
C PRO A 56 -0.93 1.61 16.66
N ASN A 57 -1.80 0.70 17.09
CA ASN A 57 -1.44 -0.38 18.01
C ASN A 57 -0.77 -1.56 17.30
N GLN A 58 -0.75 -1.57 15.96
CA GLN A 58 -0.08 -2.59 15.16
C GLN A 58 1.26 -2.09 14.65
N SER A 59 2.28 -2.94 14.70
CA SER A 59 3.60 -2.64 14.13
C SER A 59 3.69 -2.91 12.62
N ARG A 60 2.72 -3.63 12.06
CA ARG A 60 2.69 -4.04 10.66
C ARG A 60 1.26 -4.05 10.10
N SER A 61 1.14 -3.75 8.81
CA SER A 61 -0.12 -3.84 8.10
C SER A 61 -0.65 -5.29 8.02
N THR A 62 -1.92 -5.48 8.36
CA THR A 62 -2.59 -6.79 8.36
C THR A 62 -3.90 -6.70 7.59
N ILE A 63 -4.21 -7.73 6.80
CA ILE A 63 -5.50 -7.84 6.13
C ILE A 63 -6.52 -8.35 7.15
N ARG A 64 -7.55 -7.54 7.40
CA ARG A 64 -8.61 -7.87 8.36
C ARG A 64 -9.71 -8.70 7.72
N ASP A 65 -10.12 -8.32 6.51
CA ASP A 65 -11.21 -8.98 5.79
C ASP A 65 -11.05 -8.84 4.28
N GLN A 66 -11.56 -9.82 3.55
CA GLN A 66 -11.62 -9.82 2.08
C GLN A 66 -12.98 -10.33 1.64
N ASN A 67 -13.68 -9.52 0.85
CA ASN A 67 -14.98 -9.88 0.31
C ASN A 67 -14.94 -9.80 -1.22
N LEU A 68 -15.21 -10.94 -1.85
CA LEU A 68 -15.30 -11.07 -3.30
C LEU A 68 -16.78 -11.04 -3.69
N SER A 69 -17.26 -9.90 -4.16
CA SER A 69 -18.65 -9.77 -4.60
C SER A 69 -18.82 -10.38 -5.99
N ALA A 70 -19.86 -11.20 -6.19
CA ALA A 70 -20.16 -11.81 -7.48
C ALA A 70 -20.54 -10.79 -8.58
N GLN A 71 -20.99 -9.59 -8.19
CA GLN A 71 -21.36 -8.50 -9.11
C GLN A 71 -20.59 -7.18 -8.84
N GLY A 72 -19.55 -7.20 -7.99
CA GLY A 72 -18.84 -5.99 -7.57
C GLY A 72 -17.32 -6.19 -7.50
N PRO A 73 -16.57 -5.10 -7.23
CA PRO A 73 -15.13 -5.19 -7.08
C PRO A 73 -14.75 -5.99 -5.83
N LEU A 74 -13.58 -6.62 -5.86
CA LEU A 74 -12.94 -7.22 -4.70
C LEU A 74 -12.71 -6.14 -3.64
N GLN A 75 -13.25 -6.33 -2.44
CA GLN A 75 -13.02 -5.42 -1.32
C GLN A 75 -12.01 -6.04 -0.35
N ILE A 76 -11.00 -5.27 0.01
CA ILE A 76 -9.95 -5.68 0.94
C ILE A 76 -9.87 -4.65 2.06
N TRP A 77 -10.04 -5.10 3.30
CA TRP A 77 -9.89 -4.28 4.49
C TRP A 77 -8.53 -4.52 5.11
N VAL A 78 -7.74 -3.45 5.23
CA VAL A 78 -6.38 -3.50 5.75
C VAL A 78 -6.29 -2.59 6.96
N GLU A 79 -5.84 -3.14 8.09
CA GLU A 79 -5.37 -2.32 9.19
C GLU A 79 -3.89 -2.03 8.98
N SER A 80 -3.51 -0.76 9.10
CA SER A 80 -2.13 -0.36 8.88
C SER A 80 -1.73 0.78 9.80
N PRO A 81 -0.55 0.71 10.45
CA PRO A 81 0.02 1.87 11.13
C PRO A 81 0.35 2.99 10.13
N CYS A 82 0.70 2.68 8.88
CA CYS A 82 1.01 3.70 7.87
C CYS A 82 -0.19 4.50 7.38
N ALA A 83 -1.41 3.98 7.57
CA ALA A 83 -2.61 4.73 7.25
C ALA A 83 -2.90 5.83 8.30
N CYS A 84 -2.18 5.80 9.44
CA CYS A 84 -2.29 6.82 10.46
C CYS A 84 -1.57 8.11 10.04
N PRO A 85 -2.13 9.28 10.42
CA PRO A 85 -1.44 10.55 10.24
C PRO A 85 -0.04 10.49 10.83
N ASN A 86 0.95 10.99 10.09
CA ASN A 86 2.35 11.13 10.48
C ASN A 86 3.15 9.82 10.74
N ALA A 87 2.52 8.65 10.71
CA ALA A 87 3.18 7.39 11.09
C ALA A 87 4.17 6.84 10.04
N CYS A 88 3.97 7.14 8.75
CA CYS A 88 4.88 6.75 7.67
C CYS A 88 5.45 7.95 6.92
N THR A 89 5.66 9.05 7.65
CA THR A 89 6.66 10.03 7.23
C THR A 89 8.01 9.33 7.31
N MET A 90 8.79 9.32 6.21
CA MET A 90 10.22 9.04 6.34
C MET A 90 10.70 10.01 7.39
N GLY A 91 11.14 9.50 8.55
CA GLY A 91 11.52 10.36 9.67
C GLY A 91 12.44 11.44 9.13
N ASP A 92 12.05 12.70 9.31
CA ASP A 92 12.86 13.83 8.88
C ASP A 92 14.26 13.58 9.43
N LEU A 93 15.25 13.37 8.55
CA LEU A 93 16.65 13.34 8.95
C LEU A 93 16.92 14.77 9.41
N GLY A 94 16.63 15.04 10.69
CA GLY A 94 16.73 16.38 11.23
C GLY A 94 18.10 16.96 10.88
N LEU A 95 18.17 18.28 10.65
CA LEU A 95 19.40 18.97 10.28
C LEU A 95 20.62 18.48 11.08
N GLY A 96 20.45 18.24 12.39
CA GLY A 96 21.49 17.67 13.26
C GLY A 96 22.04 16.31 12.81
N THR A 97 21.20 15.37 12.39
CA THR A 97 21.64 14.05 11.91
C THR A 97 22.41 14.17 10.61
N ILE A 98 22.00 15.07 9.72
CA ILE A 98 22.72 15.36 8.46
C ILE A 98 24.11 15.93 8.79
N PHE A 99 24.20 16.89 9.70
CA PHE A 99 25.49 17.46 10.14
C PHE A 99 26.41 16.39 10.74
N LEU A 100 25.89 15.48 11.57
CA LEU A 100 26.69 14.40 12.17
C LEU A 100 27.20 13.40 11.14
N ILE A 101 26.39 13.05 10.13
CA ILE A 101 26.83 12.18 9.02
C ILE A 101 27.95 12.86 8.23
N ILE A 102 27.81 14.14 7.89
CA ILE A 102 28.83 14.88 7.14
C ILE A 102 30.12 14.99 7.97
N PHE A 103 30.02 15.33 9.25
CA PHE A 103 31.17 15.45 10.15
C PHE A 103 31.90 14.11 10.33
N SER A 104 31.17 13.02 10.56
CA SER A 104 31.75 11.69 10.71
C SER A 104 32.44 11.20 9.44
N LEU A 105 31.85 11.41 8.26
CA LEU A 105 32.49 11.10 6.97
C LEU A 105 33.76 11.93 6.74
N SER A 106 33.74 13.21 7.09
CA SER A 106 34.90 14.10 6.96
C SER A 106 36.04 13.68 7.90
N ALA A 107 35.71 13.35 9.16
CA ALA A 107 36.68 12.86 10.13
C ALA A 107 37.25 11.50 9.71
N ALA A 108 36.41 10.57 9.24
CA ALA A 108 36.86 9.27 8.75
C ALA A 108 37.81 9.41 7.56
N MET A 109 37.51 10.28 6.59
CA MET A 109 38.46 10.58 5.50
C MET A 109 39.77 11.18 6.01
N TYR A 110 39.71 12.06 7.01
CA TYR A 110 40.92 12.64 7.59
C TYR A 110 41.82 11.60 8.27
N PHE A 111 41.25 10.60 8.94
CA PHE A 111 42.03 9.52 9.58
C PHE A 111 42.51 8.43 8.62
N VAL A 112 41.94 8.36 7.41
CA VAL A 112 42.32 7.38 6.38
C VAL A 112 43.42 7.91 5.45
N LEU A 113 43.69 9.22 5.47
CA LEU A 113 44.74 9.91 4.70
C LEU A 113 46.00 10.09 5.54
#